data_AF-A0A938ZTY2-F1
#
_entry.id   AF-A0A938ZTY2-F1
#
_cell.length_a   1.000
_cell.length_b   1.000
_cell.length_c   1.000
_cell.angle_alpha   90.00
_cell.angle_beta   90.00
_cell.angle_gamma   90.00
#
_symmetry.space_group_name_H-M   'P 1'
#
loop_
_entity.id
_entity.type
_entity.pdbx_description
1 polymer ?
#
loop_
_entity_poly.entity_id
_entity_poly.type
_entity_poly.pdbx_seq_one_letter_code
_entity_poly.pdbx_strand_id
1 'polypeptide(L)'
;MSLLMASVLATAPISALNLPEQSVILSEKPVQQSTQDNLSQVVSPAEITPPEFVQPNVTTSSAINNKYENILKKSREKIQFISSPNLPELKETQSVTEVAQNQENIEEFSQSPHPPDSDNQMSQVTSVSQLQDVQPSDWAFGALQSLVERYGCIARYPDGTYLGNRSISRYEFAAGLDACLEKINEAMPAAGYAYANNKINTVNNEDLILLQRLQGEFKAELQQLQQRIEAVEKRTSELRGNQFSTTTRLFGQAIFSVQGTNRTDLDLFPRDGIPERQGKTNLTFTSSAQLTLATSFTGRDLLLTGLSAGNLGSTASLLSTNMGRLGFESNTDNNLVISDLSYRFLASDNLGIVVGTAGVNPINTFRGISPLEGSSDGAISLFGQRNPILSIGNGTGGIGFDWQISDRISLQGVYSAEIPSFPGDTKQGGLFGGRYTAGAQLSLAPTNNIDIGVHYLYSHSPDGLLGSGIGDSQLISPFADATAFNTQAIGATVAWRINPNLQLGGWGGFTSSKPFNLSGSVETTNWMVFAAFPNLLRPGNLGGVLVGQPPKITSSTLPEGLNFPNFSDGGTASGRSDTSIHVEVFYRAQLSDNIALTPGLFVIFNPDHNAANDALVVGALRATFRF
;
A
#
# COMPACT_ATOMS: atom_id res chain seq x y z
N MET A 1 20.57 -9.32 3.50
CA MET A 1 19.38 -10.19 3.36
C MET A 1 18.17 -9.33 3.66
N SER A 2 17.52 -8.86 2.60
CA SER A 2 16.54 -7.77 2.57
C SER A 2 15.17 -8.17 3.12
N LEU A 3 14.65 -7.38 4.05
CA LEU A 3 13.24 -7.26 4.39
C LEU A 3 13.03 -5.88 5.01
N LEU A 4 12.96 -4.86 4.17
CA LEU A 4 12.56 -3.50 4.50
C LEU A 4 11.55 -3.05 3.46
N MET A 5 10.46 -2.43 3.92
CA MET A 5 9.26 -2.00 3.18
C MET A 5 8.19 -3.07 2.92
N ALA A 6 7.58 -3.56 3.99
CA ALA A 6 6.20 -4.03 3.97
C ALA A 6 5.57 -3.83 5.36
N SER A 7 5.05 -2.64 5.64
CA SER A 7 4.20 -2.42 6.81
C SER A 7 3.05 -1.47 6.47
N VAL A 8 2.33 -1.80 5.39
CA VAL A 8 0.87 -1.62 5.20
C VAL A 8 0.45 -2.60 4.09
N LEU A 9 0.53 -3.91 4.35
CA LEU A 9 -0.17 -4.97 3.61
C LEU A 9 -0.13 -6.22 4.49
N ALA A 10 -1.27 -6.88 4.61
CA ALA A 10 -1.58 -7.90 5.60
C ALA A 10 -0.58 -9.08 5.64
N THR A 11 -0.50 -9.70 6.82
CA THR A 11 0.33 -10.84 7.18
C THR A 11 -0.04 -12.13 6.43
N ALA A 12 0.88 -12.67 5.63
CA ALA A 12 1.03 -14.10 5.33
C ALA A 12 2.51 -14.40 4.99
N PRO A 13 3.10 -15.54 5.41
CA PRO A 13 4.54 -15.76 5.30
C PRO A 13 4.90 -16.23 3.88
N ILE A 14 5.89 -15.59 3.26
CA ILE A 14 6.50 -16.06 2.01
C ILE A 14 7.96 -16.43 2.32
N SER A 15 8.30 -17.69 2.08
CA SER A 15 9.63 -18.26 2.21
C SER A 15 10.62 -17.58 1.25
N ALA A 16 11.82 -17.28 1.75
CA ALA A 16 12.88 -16.58 1.05
C ALA A 16 13.40 -17.34 -0.20
N LEU A 17 13.52 -16.62 -1.33
CA LEU A 17 14.32 -17.03 -2.49
C LEU A 17 15.51 -16.06 -2.63
N ASN A 18 16.72 -16.60 -2.60
CA ASN A 18 17.98 -15.89 -2.84
C ASN A 18 18.12 -15.49 -4.31
N LEU A 19 18.55 -14.26 -4.58
CA LEU A 19 18.99 -13.77 -5.90
C LEU A 19 20.37 -13.07 -5.75
N PRO A 20 21.30 -13.23 -6.70
CA PRO A 20 22.70 -12.81 -6.57
C PRO A 20 22.92 -11.31 -6.89
N GLU A 21 23.96 -10.72 -6.29
CA GLU A 21 24.45 -9.35 -6.52
C GLU A 21 25.06 -9.19 -7.92
N GLN A 22 24.84 -8.03 -8.55
CA GLN A 22 25.41 -7.66 -9.85
C GLN A 22 26.41 -6.51 -9.69
N SER A 23 27.56 -6.63 -10.36
CA SER A 23 28.72 -5.74 -10.25
C SER A 23 28.61 -4.45 -11.07
N VAL A 24 29.18 -3.38 -10.52
CA VAL A 24 29.28 -2.03 -11.13
C VAL A 24 30.45 -1.98 -12.11
N ILE A 25 30.19 -1.61 -13.36
CA ILE A 25 31.23 -1.32 -14.36
C ILE A 25 31.58 0.18 -14.28
N LEU A 26 32.81 0.46 -13.82
CA LEU A 26 33.44 1.78 -13.89
C LEU A 26 34.11 1.94 -15.26
N SER A 27 33.77 3.00 -16.00
CA SER A 27 34.47 3.40 -17.22
C SER A 27 35.44 4.53 -16.91
N GLU A 28 36.70 4.34 -17.29
CA GLU A 28 37.85 5.17 -17.00
C GLU A 28 38.32 5.95 -18.25
N LYS A 29 38.72 7.22 -18.03
CA LYS A 29 39.60 8.12 -18.85
C LYS A 29 38.93 9.12 -19.84
N PRO A 30 39.60 10.25 -20.17
CA PRO A 30 39.97 11.33 -19.25
C PRO A 30 39.57 12.72 -19.82
N VAL A 31 39.49 13.70 -18.91
CA VAL A 31 39.24 15.11 -19.19
C VAL A 31 40.47 15.77 -19.84
N GLN A 32 40.28 16.49 -20.96
CA GLN A 32 41.22 17.50 -21.46
C GLN A 32 40.58 18.89 -21.40
N GLN A 33 41.30 19.81 -20.76
CA GLN A 33 41.06 21.25 -20.75
C GLN A 33 41.57 21.88 -22.06
N SER A 34 40.82 22.84 -22.62
CA SER A 34 41.40 23.97 -23.34
C SER A 34 40.50 25.18 -23.32
N THR A 35 41.13 26.32 -23.05
CA THR A 35 40.64 27.67 -22.85
C THR A 35 40.34 28.41 -24.17
N GLN A 36 39.24 29.18 -24.16
CA GLN A 36 39.21 30.64 -24.41
C GLN A 36 38.97 31.23 -25.83
N ASP A 37 37.89 32.04 -25.85
CA ASP A 37 37.60 33.30 -26.55
C ASP A 37 36.93 33.41 -27.94
N ASN A 38 35.81 34.17 -27.87
CA ASN A 38 35.15 35.07 -28.82
C ASN A 38 34.35 34.52 -30.02
N LEU A 39 33.02 34.74 -29.97
CA LEU A 39 32.31 35.68 -30.87
C LEU A 39 30.89 35.98 -30.38
N SER A 40 30.55 37.27 -30.45
CA SER A 40 29.34 37.94 -29.99
C SER A 40 28.10 37.66 -30.85
N GLN A 41 26.93 37.48 -30.21
CA GLN A 41 25.69 38.25 -30.50
C GLN A 41 24.56 37.80 -29.56
N VAL A 42 24.20 38.71 -28.66
CA VAL A 42 23.05 38.60 -27.74
C VAL A 42 21.79 38.96 -28.53
N VAL A 43 20.86 38.03 -28.64
CA VAL A 43 19.46 38.30 -29.01
C VAL A 43 18.62 38.09 -27.75
N SER A 44 17.86 39.13 -27.39
CA SER A 44 16.97 39.20 -26.24
C SER A 44 15.82 38.18 -26.35
N PRO A 45 15.46 37.46 -25.26
CA PRO A 45 14.23 36.67 -25.24
C PRO A 45 13.02 37.60 -25.19
N ALA A 46 12.09 37.41 -26.13
CA ALA A 46 10.82 38.11 -26.19
C ALA A 46 9.98 37.85 -24.93
N GLU A 47 9.44 38.94 -24.40
CA GLU A 47 8.49 39.02 -23.31
C GLU A 47 7.15 38.43 -23.76
N ILE A 48 6.76 37.29 -23.20
CA ILE A 48 5.44 36.68 -23.40
C ILE A 48 4.51 37.25 -22.33
N THR A 49 3.62 38.15 -22.74
CA THR A 49 2.58 38.75 -21.92
C THR A 49 1.52 37.70 -21.53
N PRO A 50 1.15 37.56 -20.24
CA PRO A 50 0.00 36.76 -19.82
C PRO A 50 -1.33 37.45 -20.17
N PRO A 51 -2.42 36.70 -20.42
CA PRO A 51 -3.73 37.29 -20.67
C PRO A 51 -4.30 37.97 -19.41
N GLU A 52 -4.89 39.14 -19.64
CA GLU A 52 -5.53 40.03 -18.69
C GLU A 52 -6.79 39.37 -18.09
N PHE A 53 -6.71 38.98 -16.81
CA PHE A 53 -7.88 38.59 -16.01
C PHE A 53 -8.47 39.82 -15.34
N VAL A 54 -9.69 40.16 -15.73
CA VAL A 54 -10.55 41.17 -15.10
C VAL A 54 -10.79 40.81 -13.63
N GLN A 55 -10.29 41.64 -12.71
CA GLN A 55 -10.69 41.60 -11.31
C GLN A 55 -12.09 42.20 -11.14
N PRO A 56 -13.01 41.56 -10.39
CA PRO A 56 -14.12 42.26 -9.79
C PRO A 56 -13.75 42.73 -8.37
N ASN A 57 -13.89 44.02 -8.14
CA ASN A 57 -13.87 44.65 -6.82
C ASN A 57 -14.93 44.02 -5.91
N VAL A 58 -14.50 43.69 -4.69
CA VAL A 58 -15.37 43.26 -3.60
C VAL A 58 -16.01 44.48 -2.96
N THR A 59 -17.34 44.60 -3.01
CA THR A 59 -18.11 45.29 -1.97
C THR A 59 -19.55 44.75 -1.90
N THR A 60 -19.99 44.37 -0.69
CA THR A 60 -21.35 44.02 -0.24
C THR A 60 -21.96 42.66 -0.62
N SER A 61 -21.88 41.69 0.29
CA SER A 61 -22.61 40.42 0.28
C SER A 61 -23.93 40.51 1.04
N SER A 62 -25.04 40.75 0.33
CA SER A 62 -26.38 40.39 0.83
C SER A 62 -27.44 40.25 -0.27
N ALA A 63 -27.14 40.57 -1.53
CA ALA A 63 -28.12 40.54 -2.64
C ALA A 63 -27.93 39.39 -3.66
N ILE A 64 -26.90 38.54 -3.51
CA ILE A 64 -26.54 37.54 -4.54
C ILE A 64 -27.24 36.18 -4.34
N ASN A 65 -27.67 35.83 -3.12
CA ASN A 65 -28.30 34.52 -2.86
C ASN A 65 -29.68 34.34 -3.53
N ASN A 66 -30.46 35.40 -3.71
CA ASN A 66 -31.81 35.28 -4.29
C ASN A 66 -31.82 35.06 -5.82
N LYS A 67 -30.72 35.37 -6.52
CA LYS A 67 -30.66 35.23 -7.98
C LYS A 67 -30.27 33.80 -8.42
N TYR A 68 -29.48 33.09 -7.61
CA TYR A 68 -29.09 31.70 -7.90
C TYR A 68 -30.18 30.69 -7.52
N GLU A 69 -30.94 30.92 -6.44
CA GLU A 69 -32.11 30.12 -6.06
C GLU A 69 -33.20 30.13 -7.15
N ASN A 70 -33.47 31.29 -7.76
CA ASN A 70 -34.46 31.40 -8.83
C ASN A 70 -34.03 30.75 -10.16
N ILE A 71 -32.73 30.62 -10.42
CA ILE A 71 -32.20 29.93 -11.61
C ILE A 71 -32.29 28.40 -11.43
N LEU A 72 -32.03 27.89 -10.21
CA LEU A 72 -32.17 26.48 -9.86
C LEU A 72 -33.63 26.02 -9.79
N LYS A 73 -34.56 26.91 -9.42
CA LYS A 73 -36.00 26.62 -9.45
C LYS A 73 -36.55 26.52 -10.87
N LYS A 74 -36.08 27.40 -11.77
CA LYS A 74 -36.50 27.44 -13.19
C LYS A 74 -35.93 26.29 -14.04
N SER A 75 -34.82 25.67 -13.60
CA SER A 75 -34.27 24.46 -14.24
C SER A 75 -34.93 23.17 -13.72
N ARG A 76 -35.44 23.14 -12.48
CA ARG A 76 -36.21 22.01 -11.93
C ARG A 76 -37.62 21.88 -12.53
N GLU A 77 -38.27 22.98 -12.90
CA GLU A 77 -39.59 22.94 -13.56
C GLU A 77 -39.56 22.47 -15.03
N LYS A 78 -38.36 22.35 -15.64
CA LYS A 78 -38.21 21.97 -17.06
C LYS A 78 -37.81 20.51 -17.30
N ILE A 79 -37.70 19.69 -16.24
CA ILE A 79 -37.31 18.26 -16.35
C ILE A 79 -38.46 17.30 -15.96
N GLN A 80 -39.58 17.78 -15.41
CA GLN A 80 -40.80 16.99 -15.30
C GLN A 80 -41.65 17.17 -16.56
N PHE A 81 -41.48 16.35 -17.60
CA PHE A 81 -42.53 15.94 -18.57
C PHE A 81 -41.90 15.14 -19.72
N ILE A 82 -41.47 13.90 -19.47
CA ILE A 82 -41.55 12.81 -20.46
C ILE A 82 -41.82 11.52 -19.67
N SER A 83 -43.10 11.22 -19.44
CA SER A 83 -43.55 9.88 -19.08
C SER A 83 -44.82 9.60 -19.86
N SER A 84 -44.75 8.68 -20.81
CA SER A 84 -45.93 7.92 -21.22
C SER A 84 -45.54 6.49 -21.57
N PRO A 85 -46.46 5.54 -21.32
CA PRO A 85 -46.17 4.13 -21.16
C PRO A 85 -46.46 3.37 -22.45
N ASN A 86 -45.62 2.38 -22.77
CA ASN A 86 -45.98 1.14 -23.46
C ASN A 86 -44.70 0.46 -23.93
N LEU A 87 -44.41 -0.74 -23.44
CA LEU A 87 -43.87 -1.80 -24.27
C LEU A 87 -44.20 -3.17 -23.63
N PRO A 88 -44.48 -4.20 -24.45
CA PRO A 88 -45.14 -5.43 -24.03
C PRO A 88 -44.16 -6.51 -23.53
N GLU A 89 -44.77 -7.44 -22.81
CA GLU A 89 -44.31 -8.77 -22.39
C GLU A 89 -43.56 -9.53 -23.49
N LEU A 90 -42.42 -10.15 -23.15
CA LEU A 90 -41.76 -11.17 -23.98
C LEU A 90 -41.25 -12.33 -23.12
N LYS A 91 -41.56 -13.52 -23.63
CA LYS A 91 -41.55 -14.85 -23.03
C LYS A 91 -40.16 -15.47 -22.92
N GLU A 92 -40.11 -16.48 -22.06
CA GLU A 92 -39.15 -17.58 -21.97
C GLU A 92 -38.55 -18.04 -23.30
N THR A 93 -37.26 -18.39 -23.29
CA THR A 93 -36.73 -19.51 -24.08
C THR A 93 -35.50 -20.11 -23.38
N GLN A 94 -35.58 -21.40 -23.05
CA GLN A 94 -34.45 -22.27 -22.72
C GLN A 94 -33.83 -22.86 -23.99
N SER A 95 -32.58 -23.37 -23.83
CA SER A 95 -31.96 -24.54 -24.49
C SER A 95 -30.79 -24.24 -25.42
N VAL A 96 -29.57 -24.56 -24.98
CA VAL A 96 -28.60 -25.32 -25.81
C VAL A 96 -27.79 -26.23 -24.88
N THR A 97 -27.79 -27.53 -25.17
CA THR A 97 -26.97 -28.58 -24.55
C THR A 97 -26.11 -29.24 -25.63
N GLU A 98 -24.82 -29.46 -25.28
CA GLU A 98 -23.82 -30.43 -25.80
C GLU A 98 -23.31 -30.25 -27.26
N VAL A 99 -22.01 -30.46 -27.57
CA VAL A 99 -21.25 -31.72 -27.44
C VAL A 99 -19.70 -31.52 -27.42
N ALA A 100 -19.04 -32.39 -26.63
CA ALA A 100 -17.67 -32.97 -26.69
C ALA A 100 -16.43 -32.06 -26.52
N GLN A 101 -15.69 -32.20 -25.40
CA GLN A 101 -14.61 -33.17 -25.12
C GLN A 101 -13.30 -32.91 -25.90
N ASN A 102 -12.27 -32.45 -25.17
CA ASN A 102 -10.95 -33.08 -25.16
C ASN A 102 -10.15 -32.59 -23.94
N GLN A 103 -9.81 -33.55 -23.08
CA GLN A 103 -8.84 -33.41 -21.99
C GLN A 103 -7.44 -33.59 -22.59
N GLU A 104 -6.56 -32.61 -22.37
CA GLU A 104 -5.12 -32.86 -22.37
C GLU A 104 -4.54 -32.33 -21.06
N ASN A 105 -3.90 -33.26 -20.34
CA ASN A 105 -3.12 -33.03 -19.13
C ASN A 105 -1.94 -32.11 -19.44
N ILE A 106 -1.83 -31.00 -18.72
CA ILE A 106 -0.61 -30.20 -18.64
C ILE A 106 0.02 -30.53 -17.28
N GLU A 107 1.00 -31.44 -17.29
CA GLU A 107 1.95 -31.56 -16.20
C GLU A 107 3.01 -30.47 -16.33
N GLU A 108 3.15 -29.74 -15.25
CA GLU A 108 3.93 -28.52 -15.08
C GLU A 108 5.38 -28.89 -14.75
N PHE A 109 6.28 -28.80 -15.73
CA PHE A 109 7.73 -28.90 -15.47
C PHE A 109 8.25 -27.56 -14.96
N SER A 110 8.48 -27.51 -13.64
CA SER A 110 9.21 -26.45 -12.96
C SER A 110 10.69 -26.46 -13.36
N GLN A 111 11.23 -25.35 -13.85
CA GLN A 111 12.67 -25.08 -13.85
C GLN A 111 12.94 -23.65 -13.34
N SER A 112 13.70 -23.58 -12.25
CA SER A 112 14.25 -22.35 -11.66
C SER A 112 15.34 -21.74 -12.55
N PRO A 113 15.59 -20.42 -12.48
CA PRO A 113 16.64 -19.75 -13.26
C PRO A 113 18.00 -19.82 -12.54
N HIS A 114 19.06 -20.17 -13.28
CA HIS A 114 20.46 -20.02 -12.86
C HIS A 114 21.12 -18.85 -13.60
N PRO A 115 22.05 -18.08 -12.99
CA PRO A 115 22.67 -16.89 -13.59
C PRO A 115 23.80 -17.23 -14.58
N PRO A 116 24.31 -16.24 -15.35
CA PRO A 116 25.26 -16.45 -16.43
C PRO A 116 26.70 -16.46 -15.90
N ASP A 117 27.49 -17.46 -16.29
CA ASP A 117 28.95 -17.36 -16.22
C ASP A 117 29.53 -17.23 -17.63
N SER A 118 30.15 -16.07 -17.82
CA SER A 118 31.19 -15.75 -18.78
C SER A 118 32.44 -16.58 -18.50
N ASP A 119 32.99 -17.26 -19.50
CA ASP A 119 34.29 -16.87 -20.06
C ASP A 119 34.64 -17.70 -21.29
N ASN A 120 35.09 -17.00 -22.33
CA ASN A 120 35.53 -17.58 -23.57
C ASN A 120 37.05 -17.41 -23.64
N GLN A 121 37.84 -18.36 -23.11
CA GLN A 121 39.24 -18.53 -23.51
C GLN A 121 39.68 -20.00 -23.47
N MET A 122 40.16 -20.43 -24.64
CA MET A 122 40.91 -21.66 -24.95
C MET A 122 40.13 -22.97 -24.92
N SER A 123 39.63 -23.33 -26.11
CA SER A 123 39.28 -24.69 -26.53
C SER A 123 40.42 -25.67 -26.19
N GLN A 124 40.33 -26.28 -25.01
CA GLN A 124 41.01 -27.53 -24.71
C GLN A 124 40.12 -28.67 -25.22
N VAL A 125 40.69 -29.49 -26.11
CA VAL A 125 40.12 -30.80 -26.47
C VAL A 125 40.02 -31.61 -25.19
N THR A 126 38.80 -31.78 -24.70
CA THR A 126 38.51 -32.47 -23.44
C THR A 126 38.11 -33.91 -23.75
N SER A 127 38.87 -34.85 -23.18
CA SER A 127 38.69 -36.28 -23.41
C SER A 127 37.35 -36.76 -22.84
N VAL A 128 36.70 -37.69 -23.55
CA VAL A 128 35.40 -38.31 -23.23
C VAL A 128 35.29 -38.86 -21.79
N SER A 129 36.43 -39.05 -21.12
CA SER A 129 36.54 -39.28 -19.68
C SER A 129 35.87 -38.25 -18.76
N GLN A 130 35.43 -37.09 -19.27
CA GLN A 130 34.81 -36.02 -18.48
C GLN A 130 33.27 -35.99 -18.52
N LEU A 131 32.64 -36.88 -19.30
CA LEU A 131 31.19 -37.03 -19.31
C LEU A 131 30.77 -37.89 -18.11
N GLN A 132 29.85 -37.39 -17.28
CA GLN A 132 29.50 -38.05 -16.01
C GLN A 132 28.75 -39.38 -16.21
N ASP A 133 28.16 -39.59 -17.38
CA ASP A 133 27.22 -40.67 -17.68
C ASP A 133 27.78 -41.70 -18.68
N VAL A 134 29.06 -41.58 -19.08
CA VAL A 134 29.71 -42.52 -20.01
C VAL A 134 30.95 -43.11 -19.36
N GLN A 135 30.92 -44.40 -19.04
CA GLN A 135 32.03 -45.09 -18.40
C GLN A 135 33.02 -45.64 -19.44
N PRO A 136 34.33 -45.78 -19.11
CA PRO A 136 35.33 -46.35 -20.02
C PRO A 136 35.04 -47.79 -20.51
N SER A 137 34.15 -48.51 -19.82
CA SER A 137 33.69 -49.86 -20.20
C SER A 137 32.50 -49.86 -21.16
N ASP A 138 31.88 -48.71 -21.41
CA ASP A 138 30.69 -48.63 -22.27
C ASP A 138 31.06 -48.68 -23.75
N TRP A 139 30.25 -49.40 -24.54
CA TRP A 139 30.46 -49.54 -25.98
C TRP A 139 30.50 -48.18 -26.72
N ALA A 140 29.78 -47.18 -26.20
CA ALA A 140 29.71 -45.83 -26.75
C ALA A 140 30.96 -45.00 -26.47
N PHE A 141 31.76 -45.35 -25.44
CA PHE A 141 32.94 -44.57 -25.04
C PHE A 141 33.96 -44.47 -26.17
N GLY A 142 34.28 -45.58 -26.85
CA GLY A 142 35.23 -45.59 -27.96
C GLY A 142 34.73 -44.82 -29.20
N ALA A 143 33.43 -44.84 -29.47
CA ALA A 143 32.82 -44.12 -30.58
C ALA A 143 32.78 -42.61 -30.31
N LEU A 144 32.38 -42.21 -29.10
CA LEU A 144 32.37 -40.81 -28.66
C LEU A 144 33.79 -40.25 -28.59
N GLN A 145 34.75 -41.04 -28.09
CA GLN A 145 36.16 -40.64 -28.02
C GLN A 145 36.71 -40.34 -29.41
N SER A 146 36.43 -41.22 -30.38
CA SER A 146 36.84 -40.97 -31.77
C SER A 146 36.15 -39.75 -32.39
N LEU A 147 34.94 -39.38 -31.98
CA LEU A 147 34.22 -38.21 -32.53
C LEU A 147 34.70 -36.89 -31.92
N VAL A 148 34.92 -36.85 -30.60
CA VAL A 148 35.44 -35.66 -29.90
C VAL A 148 36.89 -35.39 -30.27
N GLU A 149 37.76 -36.41 -30.21
CA GLU A 149 39.19 -36.23 -30.43
C GLU A 149 39.55 -36.02 -31.91
N ARG A 150 38.72 -36.49 -32.84
CA ARG A 150 38.99 -36.39 -34.28
C ARG A 150 38.24 -35.28 -35.01
N TYR A 151 37.03 -34.93 -34.57
CA TYR A 151 36.17 -33.96 -35.25
C TYR A 151 35.69 -32.81 -34.34
N GLY A 152 35.92 -32.86 -33.03
CA GLY A 152 35.54 -31.79 -32.10
C GLY A 152 34.03 -31.54 -31.98
N CYS A 153 33.22 -32.53 -32.37
CA CYS A 153 31.83 -32.32 -32.80
C CYS A 153 30.74 -32.66 -31.77
N ILE A 154 31.09 -33.12 -30.56
CA ILE A 154 30.06 -33.50 -29.59
C ILE A 154 29.84 -32.35 -28.61
N ALA A 155 28.65 -31.76 -28.68
CA ALA A 155 28.15 -30.83 -27.70
C ALA A 155 27.85 -31.59 -26.39
N ARG A 156 28.62 -31.27 -25.35
CA ARG A 156 28.28 -31.59 -23.96
C ARG A 156 26.98 -30.86 -23.61
N TYR A 157 25.99 -31.52 -23.02
CA TYR A 157 24.85 -30.81 -22.44
C TYR A 157 25.34 -29.89 -21.31
N PRO A 158 24.70 -28.74 -21.03
CA PRO A 158 25.18 -27.78 -20.02
C PRO A 158 25.43 -28.41 -18.63
N ASP A 159 24.76 -29.52 -18.31
CA ASP A 159 24.91 -30.29 -17.07
C ASP A 159 26.11 -31.26 -17.06
N GLY A 160 26.82 -31.43 -18.18
CA GLY A 160 27.99 -32.28 -18.28
C GLY A 160 27.76 -33.74 -18.62
N THR A 161 26.57 -34.08 -19.08
CA THR A 161 26.21 -35.42 -19.51
C THR A 161 26.10 -35.54 -21.03
N TYR A 162 26.05 -36.77 -21.54
CA TYR A 162 25.74 -37.12 -22.94
C TYR A 162 24.29 -37.61 -23.12
N LEU A 163 23.62 -37.98 -22.02
CA LEU A 163 22.26 -38.50 -21.96
C LEU A 163 22.03 -39.71 -22.88
N GLY A 164 23.00 -40.63 -22.93
CA GLY A 164 22.98 -41.79 -23.83
C GLY A 164 21.96 -42.89 -23.48
N ASN A 165 21.27 -42.76 -22.33
CA ASN A 165 20.29 -43.73 -21.83
C ASN A 165 18.84 -43.44 -22.29
N ARG A 166 18.62 -42.40 -23.10
CA ARG A 166 17.31 -42.06 -23.65
C ARG A 166 17.37 -41.93 -25.15
N SER A 167 16.23 -42.18 -25.81
CA SER A 167 16.08 -41.85 -27.23
C SER A 167 16.18 -40.34 -27.40
N ILE A 168 17.09 -39.90 -28.27
CA ILE A 168 17.21 -38.49 -28.65
C ILE A 168 15.98 -38.06 -29.46
N SER A 169 15.48 -36.86 -29.22
CA SER A 169 14.46 -36.29 -30.09
C SER A 169 15.09 -35.91 -31.44
N ARG A 170 14.28 -35.93 -32.52
CA ARG A 170 14.76 -35.50 -33.85
C ARG A 170 15.36 -34.08 -33.83
N TYR A 171 14.86 -33.22 -32.93
CA TYR A 171 15.32 -31.85 -32.74
C TYR A 171 16.69 -31.76 -32.05
N GLU A 172 16.92 -32.56 -31.00
CA GLU A 172 18.21 -32.61 -30.32
C GLU A 172 19.31 -33.17 -31.24
N PHE A 173 18.97 -34.15 -32.09
CA PHE A 173 19.90 -34.66 -33.09
C PHE A 173 20.26 -33.60 -34.15
N ALA A 174 19.27 -32.85 -34.64
CA ALA A 174 19.51 -31.79 -35.62
C ALA A 174 20.40 -30.67 -35.05
N ALA A 175 20.18 -30.26 -33.80
CA ALA A 175 21.02 -29.26 -33.13
C ALA A 175 22.47 -29.73 -32.94
N GLY A 176 22.67 -31.00 -32.58
CA GLY A 176 24.01 -31.59 -32.46
C GLY A 176 24.72 -31.70 -33.82
N LEU A 177 23.98 -32.01 -34.88
CA LEU A 177 24.52 -32.06 -36.24
C LEU A 177 24.94 -30.68 -36.77
N ASP A 178 24.11 -29.66 -36.54
CA ASP A 178 24.39 -28.28 -36.97
C ASP A 178 25.64 -27.72 -36.27
N ALA A 179 25.75 -27.91 -34.96
CA ALA A 179 26.93 -27.52 -34.18
C ALA A 179 28.21 -28.24 -34.66
N CYS A 180 28.11 -29.51 -35.04
CA CYS A 180 29.23 -30.25 -35.62
C CYS A 180 29.61 -29.69 -37.00
N LEU A 181 28.64 -29.37 -37.85
CA LEU A 181 28.88 -28.81 -39.18
C LEU A 181 29.53 -27.42 -39.11
N GLU A 182 29.16 -26.60 -38.13
CA GLU A 182 29.80 -25.31 -37.88
C GLU A 182 31.27 -25.48 -37.50
N LYS A 183 31.60 -26.47 -36.65
CA LYS A 183 33.00 -26.79 -36.29
C LYS A 183 33.82 -27.37 -37.43
N ILE A 184 33.21 -28.18 -38.29
CA ILE A 184 33.85 -28.68 -39.52
C ILE A 184 34.12 -27.52 -40.49
N ASN A 185 33.19 -26.56 -40.59
CA ASN A 185 33.36 -25.37 -41.41
C ASN A 185 34.41 -24.39 -40.83
N GLU A 186 34.50 -24.23 -39.52
CA GLU A 186 35.58 -23.46 -38.86
C GLU A 186 36.96 -24.14 -38.99
N ALA A 187 37.01 -25.47 -39.09
CA ALA A 187 38.24 -26.23 -39.31
C ALA A 187 38.75 -26.18 -40.77
N MET A 188 37.99 -25.57 -41.68
CA MET A 188 38.45 -25.25 -43.04
C MET A 188 38.93 -23.80 -43.11
N PRO A 189 40.23 -23.53 -43.33
CA PRO A 189 40.71 -22.16 -43.49
C PRO A 189 40.09 -21.52 -44.73
N ALA A 190 39.43 -20.37 -44.55
CA ALA A 190 39.23 -19.44 -45.64
C ALA A 190 40.61 -19.02 -46.20
N ALA A 191 40.77 -19.13 -47.51
CA ALA A 191 41.96 -18.87 -48.31
C ALA A 191 42.99 -20.03 -48.35
N GLY A 192 43.04 -20.68 -49.51
CA GLY A 192 43.96 -21.77 -49.78
C GLY A 192 45.41 -21.34 -49.81
N TYR A 193 46.24 -22.01 -49.00
CA TYR A 193 47.58 -22.50 -49.33
C TYR A 193 47.88 -23.68 -48.37
N ALA A 194 48.51 -24.73 -48.88
CA ALA A 194 48.79 -25.98 -48.17
C ALA A 194 49.81 -25.81 -47.03
N TYR A 195 49.65 -26.57 -45.92
CA TYR A 195 50.73 -27.35 -45.30
C TYR A 195 50.18 -28.45 -44.39
N ALA A 196 50.93 -29.55 -44.34
CA ALA A 196 50.59 -30.87 -43.84
C ALA A 196 50.39 -30.98 -42.33
N ASN A 197 49.38 -31.75 -41.91
CA ASN A 197 49.54 -32.80 -40.90
C ASN A 197 48.53 -33.93 -41.16
N ASN A 198 49.07 -35.14 -41.26
CA ASN A 198 48.39 -36.39 -41.60
C ASN A 198 47.28 -36.76 -40.59
N LYS A 199 46.00 -36.71 -41.01
CA LYS A 199 44.96 -37.75 -40.78
C LYS A 199 43.53 -37.42 -41.27
N ILE A 200 43.35 -36.55 -42.26
CA ILE A 200 42.05 -36.42 -42.93
C ILE A 200 42.08 -37.34 -44.14
N ASN A 201 41.59 -38.58 -43.95
CA ASN A 201 41.12 -39.36 -45.08
C ASN A 201 40.09 -38.49 -45.79
N THR A 202 40.38 -38.18 -47.05
CA THR A 202 39.45 -37.71 -48.08
C THR A 202 38.00 -37.71 -47.63
N VAL A 203 37.42 -36.53 -47.39
CA VAL A 203 35.97 -36.36 -47.36
C VAL A 203 35.49 -36.92 -48.70
N ASN A 204 34.82 -38.07 -48.68
CA ASN A 204 34.34 -38.69 -49.91
C ASN A 204 33.23 -37.80 -50.47
N ASN A 205 33.13 -37.69 -51.79
CA ASN A 205 32.01 -36.97 -52.42
C ASN A 205 30.64 -37.53 -51.99
N GLU A 206 30.59 -38.79 -51.57
CA GLU A 206 29.40 -39.43 -50.98
C GLU A 206 29.00 -38.81 -49.63
N ASP A 207 29.97 -38.43 -48.78
CA ASP A 207 29.70 -37.80 -47.48
C ASP A 207 29.16 -36.38 -47.64
N LEU A 208 29.65 -35.62 -48.64
CA LEU A 208 29.12 -34.30 -48.97
C LEU A 208 27.67 -34.38 -49.50
N ILE A 209 27.35 -35.42 -50.28
CA ILE A 209 25.98 -35.68 -50.73
C ILE A 209 25.09 -36.06 -49.55
N LEU A 210 25.60 -36.86 -48.62
CA LEU A 210 24.87 -37.28 -47.42
C LEU A 210 24.62 -36.10 -46.47
N LEU A 211 25.58 -35.18 -46.33
CA LEU A 211 25.41 -33.92 -45.61
C LEU A 211 24.42 -32.98 -46.29
N GLN A 212 24.46 -32.84 -47.62
CA GLN A 212 23.45 -32.07 -48.36
C GLN A 212 22.05 -32.68 -48.23
N ARG A 213 21.96 -34.01 -48.17
CA ARG A 213 20.72 -34.73 -47.95
C ARG A 213 20.19 -34.53 -46.53
N LEU A 214 21.04 -34.64 -45.52
CA LEU A 214 20.68 -34.35 -44.12
C LEU A 214 20.28 -32.89 -43.93
N GLN A 215 21.01 -31.93 -44.52
CA GLN A 215 20.60 -30.51 -44.52
C GLN A 215 19.26 -30.30 -45.22
N GLY A 216 18.98 -31.04 -46.29
CA GLY A 216 17.68 -31.01 -46.97
C GLY A 216 16.55 -31.64 -46.15
N GLU A 217 16.85 -32.76 -45.49
CA GLU A 217 15.89 -33.53 -44.68
C GLU A 217 15.55 -32.84 -43.36
N PHE A 218 16.49 -32.11 -42.74
CA PHE A 218 16.28 -31.33 -41.51
C PHE A 218 15.92 -29.86 -41.74
N LYS A 219 15.84 -29.41 -43.00
CA LYS A 219 15.51 -28.02 -43.33
C LYS A 219 14.14 -27.61 -42.79
N ALA A 220 13.16 -28.52 -42.85
CA ALA A 220 11.81 -28.26 -42.37
C ALA A 220 11.78 -28.13 -40.84
N GLU A 221 12.56 -28.96 -40.15
CA GLU A 221 12.69 -28.98 -38.69
C GLU A 221 13.45 -27.76 -38.17
N LEU A 222 14.51 -27.34 -38.86
CA LEU A 222 15.22 -26.09 -38.55
C LEU A 222 14.33 -24.86 -38.79
N GLN A 223 13.54 -24.85 -39.88
CA GLN A 223 12.53 -23.82 -40.10
C GLN A 223 11.47 -23.81 -38.99
N GLN A 224 11.03 -24.97 -38.52
CA GLN A 224 10.09 -25.07 -37.40
C GLN A 224 10.70 -24.56 -36.09
N LEU A 225 11.98 -24.83 -35.84
CA LEU A 225 12.69 -24.34 -34.66
C LEU A 225 12.87 -22.82 -34.71
N GLN A 226 13.23 -22.29 -35.88
CA GLN A 226 13.31 -20.84 -36.13
C GLN A 226 11.95 -20.16 -35.94
N GLN A 227 10.86 -20.76 -36.43
CA GLN A 227 9.50 -20.27 -36.18
C GLN A 227 9.11 -20.30 -34.69
N ARG A 228 9.58 -21.30 -33.93
CA ARG A 228 9.37 -21.34 -32.47
C ARG A 228 10.16 -20.25 -31.76
N ILE A 229 11.40 -19.99 -32.17
CA ILE A 229 12.22 -18.88 -31.65
C ILE A 229 11.51 -17.56 -31.95
N GLU A 230 11.10 -17.32 -33.20
CA GLU A 230 10.34 -16.11 -33.58
C GLU A 230 9.03 -15.97 -32.80
N ALA A 231 8.29 -17.06 -32.57
CA ALA A 231 7.06 -17.05 -31.78
C ALA A 231 7.33 -16.75 -30.30
N VAL A 232 8.42 -17.26 -29.72
CA VAL A 232 8.84 -16.97 -28.34
C VAL A 232 9.31 -15.54 -28.22
N GLU A 233 10.11 -15.03 -29.17
CA GLU A 233 10.53 -13.64 -29.22
C GLU A 233 9.35 -12.68 -29.38
N LYS A 234 8.39 -13.02 -30.25
CA LYS A 234 7.16 -12.26 -30.43
C LYS A 234 6.32 -12.25 -29.16
N ARG A 235 6.10 -13.40 -28.51
CA ARG A 235 5.43 -13.46 -27.20
C ARG A 235 6.17 -12.66 -26.14
N THR A 236 7.51 -12.70 -26.13
CA THR A 236 8.31 -11.93 -25.19
C THR A 236 8.21 -10.42 -25.46
N SER A 237 8.17 -10.02 -26.73
CA SER A 237 7.96 -8.62 -27.16
C SER A 237 6.56 -8.13 -26.81
N GLU A 238 5.52 -8.94 -27.07
CA GLU A 238 4.13 -8.67 -26.68
C GLU A 238 3.99 -8.56 -25.15
N LEU A 239 4.62 -9.45 -24.37
CA LEU A 239 4.61 -9.39 -22.91
C LEU A 239 5.35 -8.16 -22.38
N ARG A 240 6.48 -7.77 -22.99
CA ARG A 240 7.18 -6.51 -22.67
C ARG A 240 6.36 -5.28 -23.04
N GLY A 241 5.66 -5.31 -24.17
CA GLY A 241 4.79 -4.22 -24.63
C GLY A 241 3.51 -4.06 -23.80
N ASN A 242 3.05 -5.14 -23.17
CA ASN A 242 1.85 -5.16 -22.31
C ASN A 242 2.16 -5.14 -20.80
N GLN A 243 3.43 -4.95 -20.39
CA GLN A 243 3.74 -4.69 -18.98
C GLN A 243 3.22 -3.32 -18.59
N PHE A 244 2.12 -3.30 -17.82
CA PHE A 244 1.76 -2.13 -17.03
C PHE A 244 2.98 -1.74 -16.19
N SER A 245 3.48 -0.52 -16.42
CA SER A 245 4.59 0.17 -15.75
C SER A 245 5.51 -0.74 -14.91
N THR A 246 6.72 -1.01 -15.40
CA THR A 246 7.75 -1.76 -14.66
C THR A 246 8.07 -1.19 -13.27
N THR A 247 7.70 0.07 -13.04
CA THR A 247 7.96 0.82 -11.81
C THR A 247 6.73 1.01 -10.94
N THR A 248 5.50 0.83 -11.43
CA THR A 248 4.26 1.17 -10.68
C THR A 248 3.35 -0.03 -10.51
N ARG A 249 2.98 -0.31 -9.26
CA ARG A 249 1.93 -1.27 -8.91
C ARG A 249 0.69 -0.54 -8.41
N LEU A 250 -0.48 -1.01 -8.84
CA LEU A 250 -1.77 -0.55 -8.33
C LEU A 250 -2.26 -1.53 -7.26
N PHE A 251 -2.70 -0.98 -6.13
CA PHE A 251 -3.44 -1.70 -5.10
C PHE A 251 -4.78 -0.99 -4.88
N GLY A 252 -5.85 -1.75 -4.74
CA GLY A 252 -7.18 -1.22 -4.50
C GLY A 252 -7.85 -1.86 -3.31
N GLN A 253 -8.64 -1.06 -2.59
CA GLN A 253 -9.64 -1.55 -1.65
C GLN A 253 -10.98 -0.88 -1.88
N ALA A 254 -12.06 -1.67 -1.85
CA ALA A 254 -13.43 -1.17 -1.83
C ALA A 254 -14.15 -1.69 -0.60
N ILE A 255 -14.82 -0.79 0.11
CA ILE A 255 -15.58 -1.07 1.32
C ILE A 255 -17.04 -0.75 1.04
N PHE A 256 -17.91 -1.72 1.28
CA PHE A 256 -19.35 -1.52 1.34
C PHE A 256 -19.82 -1.78 2.78
N SER A 257 -20.71 -0.94 3.29
CA SER A 257 -21.19 -1.05 4.66
C SER A 257 -22.70 -0.92 4.71
N VAL A 258 -23.34 -1.81 5.46
CA VAL A 258 -24.70 -1.60 5.98
C VAL A 258 -24.58 -1.31 7.46
N GLN A 259 -25.14 -0.20 7.93
CA GLN A 259 -24.96 0.24 9.31
C GLN A 259 -26.18 0.98 9.85
N GLY A 260 -26.30 1.03 11.17
CA GLY A 260 -27.35 1.77 11.85
C GLY A 260 -27.11 1.82 13.34
N THR A 261 -27.92 2.65 14.01
CA THR A 261 -27.87 2.83 15.45
C THR A 261 -29.24 2.69 16.09
N ASN A 262 -29.28 2.51 17.40
CA ASN A 262 -30.49 2.76 18.16
C ASN A 262 -30.83 4.27 18.17
N ARG A 263 -32.01 4.58 18.71
CA ARG A 263 -32.37 5.93 19.14
C ARG A 263 -31.83 6.13 20.55
N THR A 264 -31.12 7.22 20.76
CA THR A 264 -30.59 7.62 22.07
C THR A 264 -31.06 9.02 22.40
N ASP A 265 -31.64 9.21 23.58
CA ASP A 265 -31.90 10.53 24.10
C ASP A 265 -30.60 11.08 24.73
N LEU A 266 -30.23 12.30 24.34
CA LEU A 266 -28.97 12.94 24.69
C LEU A 266 -29.24 14.30 25.33
N ASP A 267 -28.78 14.42 26.57
CA ASP A 267 -28.60 15.64 27.33
C ASP A 267 -27.19 16.19 27.02
N LEU A 268 -27.15 17.21 26.17
CA LEU A 268 -25.90 17.88 25.79
C LEU A 268 -25.49 18.94 26.83
N PHE A 269 -26.45 19.45 27.59
CA PHE A 269 -26.25 20.52 28.58
C PHE A 269 -26.81 20.03 29.92
N PRO A 270 -26.01 19.29 30.72
CA PRO A 270 -26.48 18.58 31.92
C PRO A 270 -26.80 19.50 33.10
N ARG A 271 -27.71 20.45 32.88
CA ARG A 271 -28.19 21.44 33.83
C ARG A 271 -29.44 20.95 34.56
N ASP A 272 -30.31 20.24 33.85
CA ASP A 272 -31.61 19.76 34.35
C ASP A 272 -31.83 18.25 34.17
N GLY A 273 -30.92 17.55 33.48
CA GLY A 273 -31.06 16.12 33.20
C GLY A 273 -32.10 15.81 32.12
N ILE A 274 -32.55 16.82 31.36
CA ILE A 274 -33.57 16.67 30.33
C ILE A 274 -32.89 16.57 28.96
N PRO A 275 -33.06 15.46 28.23
CA PRO A 275 -32.48 15.33 26.90
C PRO A 275 -32.98 16.40 25.93
N GLU A 276 -32.07 17.17 25.31
CA GLU A 276 -32.41 18.17 24.29
C GLU A 276 -32.21 17.66 22.85
N ARG A 277 -31.46 16.57 22.69
CA ARG A 277 -31.19 15.97 21.39
C ARG A 277 -31.60 14.51 21.36
N GLN A 278 -31.85 14.03 20.16
CA GLN A 278 -32.05 12.62 19.90
C GLN A 278 -31.05 12.19 18.84
N GLY A 279 -30.12 11.33 19.24
CA GLY A 279 -29.19 10.67 18.35
C GLY A 279 -29.87 9.48 17.69
N LYS A 280 -29.94 9.46 16.36
CA LYS A 280 -30.37 8.28 15.60
C LYS A 280 -29.84 8.34 14.18
N THR A 281 -29.42 7.18 13.68
CA THR A 281 -29.25 6.93 12.25
C THR A 281 -30.33 5.97 11.76
N ASN A 282 -30.78 6.16 10.52
CA ASN A 282 -31.54 5.12 9.83
C ASN A 282 -30.58 4.02 9.36
N LEU A 283 -31.11 2.86 8.97
CA LEU A 283 -30.31 1.87 8.28
C LEU A 283 -29.79 2.48 6.97
N THR A 284 -28.47 2.57 6.82
CA THR A 284 -27.83 3.13 5.62
C THR A 284 -26.98 2.08 4.92
N PHE A 285 -26.85 2.26 3.61
CA PHE A 285 -25.89 1.53 2.78
C PHE A 285 -24.91 2.53 2.17
N THR A 286 -23.61 2.30 2.38
CA THR A 286 -22.55 3.22 1.96
C THR A 286 -21.41 2.48 1.28
N SER A 287 -20.62 3.22 0.51
CA SER A 287 -19.46 2.72 -0.21
C SER A 287 -18.27 3.68 -0.10
N SER A 288 -17.07 3.12 -0.02
CA SER A 288 -15.81 3.85 -0.17
C SER A 288 -14.84 3.00 -0.98
N ALA A 289 -14.10 3.63 -1.89
CA ALA A 289 -13.04 3.01 -2.66
C ALA A 289 -11.74 3.81 -2.46
N GLN A 290 -10.64 3.09 -2.30
CA GLN A 290 -9.31 3.65 -2.21
C GLN A 290 -8.40 2.90 -3.18
N LEU A 291 -7.65 3.65 -4.00
CA LEU A 291 -6.69 3.15 -4.96
C LEU A 291 -5.33 3.74 -4.61
N THR A 292 -4.30 2.91 -4.54
CA THR A 292 -2.94 3.32 -4.24
C THR A 292 -2.03 2.90 -5.37
N LEU A 293 -1.39 3.89 -6.00
CA LEU A 293 -0.31 3.70 -6.95
C LEU A 293 1.01 3.75 -6.18
N ALA A 294 1.71 2.63 -6.19
CA ALA A 294 3.02 2.43 -5.56
C ALA A 294 4.09 2.44 -6.65
N THR A 295 4.78 3.56 -6.83
CA THR A 295 5.81 3.75 -7.87
C THR A 295 7.21 3.75 -7.27
N SER A 296 8.13 2.94 -7.81
CA SER A 296 9.54 2.93 -7.43
C SER A 296 10.42 3.33 -8.61
N PHE A 297 11.35 4.26 -8.41
CA PHE A 297 12.26 4.76 -9.44
C PHE A 297 13.65 4.12 -9.36
N THR A 298 14.10 3.78 -8.14
CA THR A 298 15.44 3.21 -7.88
C THR A 298 15.38 1.78 -7.34
N GLY A 299 14.19 1.26 -7.02
CA GLY A 299 14.01 -0.02 -6.34
C GLY A 299 14.23 0.06 -4.81
N ARG A 300 14.68 1.21 -4.29
CA ARG A 300 14.85 1.50 -2.85
C ARG A 300 14.03 2.70 -2.37
N ASP A 301 13.20 3.23 -3.26
CA ASP A 301 12.28 4.34 -3.03
C ASP A 301 10.85 3.95 -3.39
N LEU A 302 9.90 4.74 -2.88
CA LEU A 302 8.48 4.53 -3.08
C LEU A 302 7.73 5.86 -3.07
N LEU A 303 7.19 6.25 -4.22
CA LEU A 303 6.16 7.27 -4.33
C LEU A 303 4.79 6.61 -4.18
N LEU A 304 4.06 7.00 -3.15
CA LEU A 304 2.68 6.61 -2.94
C LEU A 304 1.75 7.72 -3.43
N THR A 305 0.87 7.37 -4.36
CA THR A 305 -0.26 8.22 -4.76
C THR A 305 -1.56 7.50 -4.41
N GLY A 306 -2.20 7.95 -3.34
CA GLY A 306 -3.49 7.43 -2.87
C GLY A 306 -4.64 8.28 -3.41
N LEU A 307 -5.61 7.62 -4.03
CA LEU A 307 -6.86 8.20 -4.51
C LEU A 307 -8.00 7.59 -3.70
N SER A 308 -8.93 8.41 -3.23
CA SER A 308 -10.10 7.93 -2.49
C SER A 308 -11.38 8.55 -3.00
N ALA A 309 -12.46 7.78 -2.97
CA ALA A 309 -13.81 8.27 -3.20
C ALA A 309 -14.77 7.54 -2.26
N GLY A 310 -15.76 8.23 -1.71
CA GLY A 310 -16.76 7.60 -0.85
C GLY A 310 -17.93 8.50 -0.52
N ASN A 311 -18.98 7.89 0.02
CA ASN A 311 -20.20 8.58 0.46
C ASN A 311 -20.53 8.32 1.94
N LEU A 312 -19.58 7.77 2.70
CA LEU A 312 -19.79 7.47 4.11
C LEU A 312 -19.44 8.71 4.95
N GLY A 313 -20.45 9.56 5.16
CA GLY A 313 -20.38 10.71 6.05
C GLY A 313 -20.07 10.33 7.49
N SER A 314 -19.56 11.30 8.25
CA SER A 314 -19.40 11.13 9.69
C SER A 314 -20.77 10.96 10.35
N THR A 315 -20.93 9.90 11.12
CA THR A 315 -22.14 9.65 11.93
C THR A 315 -22.26 10.61 13.11
N ALA A 316 -21.18 11.34 13.44
CA ALA A 316 -21.10 12.15 14.64
C ALA A 316 -22.14 13.26 14.72
N SER A 317 -22.46 13.93 13.62
CA SER A 317 -23.45 15.02 13.60
C SER A 317 -24.88 14.50 13.80
N LEU A 318 -25.21 13.33 13.26
CA LEU A 318 -26.51 12.67 13.42
C LEU A 318 -26.69 12.10 14.82
N LEU A 319 -25.60 11.65 15.42
CA LEU A 319 -25.58 11.10 16.78
C LEU A 319 -25.34 12.18 17.84
N SER A 320 -25.05 13.43 17.46
CA SER A 320 -24.64 14.51 18.37
C SER A 320 -23.42 14.17 19.26
N THR A 321 -22.70 13.08 18.97
CA THR A 321 -21.49 12.62 19.65
C THR A 321 -20.52 12.01 18.64
N ASN A 322 -19.22 12.26 18.77
CA ASN A 322 -18.19 11.66 17.93
C ASN A 322 -17.73 10.28 18.41
N MET A 323 -18.22 9.79 19.56
CA MET A 323 -17.83 8.50 20.11
C MET A 323 -18.36 7.34 19.27
N GLY A 324 -19.48 7.55 18.55
CA GLY A 324 -20.14 6.57 17.69
C GLY A 324 -19.49 6.32 16.33
N ARG A 325 -18.33 6.92 16.03
CA ARG A 325 -17.75 6.93 14.69
C ARG A 325 -17.18 5.57 14.26
N LEU A 326 -17.39 5.25 13.00
CA LEU A 326 -16.79 4.08 12.35
C LEU A 326 -15.40 4.42 11.82
N GLY A 327 -14.51 3.42 11.85
CA GLY A 327 -13.11 3.59 11.48
C GLY A 327 -12.83 3.61 9.96
N PHE A 328 -13.88 3.59 9.14
CA PHE A 328 -13.82 3.62 7.69
C PHE A 328 -14.72 4.72 7.08
N GLU A 329 -15.13 5.69 7.90
CA GLU A 329 -15.82 6.88 7.42
C GLU A 329 -14.95 7.64 6.40
N SER A 330 -15.51 7.89 5.22
CA SER A 330 -14.86 8.57 4.11
C SER A 330 -15.95 9.14 3.22
N ASN A 331 -16.20 10.45 3.36
CA ASN A 331 -17.12 11.17 2.48
C ASN A 331 -16.37 12.18 1.65
N THR A 332 -16.41 11.96 0.34
CA THR A 332 -15.89 12.86 -0.68
C THR A 332 -17.00 13.30 -1.62
N ASP A 333 -18.26 13.06 -1.25
CA ASP A 333 -19.44 13.18 -2.11
C ASP A 333 -19.28 12.38 -3.41
N ASN A 334 -18.63 11.21 -3.33
CA ASN A 334 -18.19 10.37 -4.44
C ASN A 334 -17.22 11.04 -5.44
N ASN A 335 -16.67 12.20 -5.13
CA ASN A 335 -15.60 12.78 -5.93
C ASN A 335 -14.27 12.08 -5.65
N LEU A 336 -13.45 11.97 -6.68
CA LEU A 336 -12.09 11.44 -6.55
C LEU A 336 -11.19 12.49 -5.92
N VAL A 337 -10.59 12.18 -4.77
CA VAL A 337 -9.66 13.06 -4.07
C VAL A 337 -8.32 12.36 -3.82
N ILE A 338 -7.26 13.15 -3.73
CA ILE A 338 -5.94 12.66 -3.32
C ILE A 338 -5.98 12.49 -1.79
N SER A 339 -5.76 11.26 -1.34
CA SER A 339 -5.71 10.87 0.07
C SER A 339 -4.27 10.68 0.58
N ASP A 340 -3.36 10.29 -0.30
CA ASP A 340 -1.94 10.15 0.00
C ASP A 340 -1.12 10.69 -1.18
N LEU A 341 -0.10 11.48 -0.88
CA LEU A 341 0.91 11.90 -1.84
C LEU A 341 2.21 12.05 -1.08
N SER A 342 2.90 10.93 -0.92
CA SER A 342 4.11 10.83 -0.11
C SER A 342 5.23 10.09 -0.85
N TYR A 343 6.44 10.61 -0.72
CA TYR A 343 7.66 10.00 -1.24
C TYR A 343 8.50 9.46 -0.08
N ARG A 344 8.87 8.18 -0.18
CA ARG A 344 9.64 7.45 0.82
C ARG A 344 10.94 6.99 0.21
N PHE A 345 12.05 7.21 0.89
CA PHE A 345 13.37 6.78 0.43
C PHE A 345 14.26 6.45 1.61
N LEU A 346 15.24 5.57 1.37
CA LEU A 346 16.27 5.25 2.36
C LEU A 346 17.38 6.30 2.29
N ALA A 347 17.61 7.01 3.40
CA ALA A 347 18.80 7.84 3.60
C ALA A 347 20.02 7.00 4.00
N SER A 348 19.80 5.83 4.58
CA SER A 348 20.79 4.80 4.89
C SER A 348 20.11 3.43 4.96
N ASP A 349 20.86 2.34 5.10
CA ASP A 349 20.32 0.98 5.16
C ASP A 349 19.34 0.76 6.31
N ASN A 350 19.40 1.57 7.37
CA ASN A 350 18.52 1.50 8.53
C ASN A 350 17.70 2.77 8.78
N LEU A 351 17.75 3.78 7.89
CA LEU A 351 17.06 5.06 8.06
C LEU A 351 16.22 5.37 6.82
N GLY A 352 14.89 5.31 6.99
CA GLY A 352 13.92 5.75 5.99
C GLY A 352 13.43 7.16 6.28
N ILE A 353 13.23 7.96 5.22
CA ILE A 353 12.61 9.28 5.26
C ILE A 353 11.29 9.23 4.49
N VAL A 354 10.28 9.93 4.98
CA VAL A 354 9.02 10.18 4.28
C VAL A 354 8.77 11.67 4.20
N VAL A 355 8.40 12.17 3.02
CA VAL A 355 7.99 13.56 2.80
C VAL A 355 6.78 13.57 1.89
N GLY A 356 5.79 14.40 2.18
CA GLY A 356 4.55 14.40 1.40
C GLY A 356 3.63 15.55 1.74
N THR A 357 2.78 15.92 0.79
CA THR A 357 1.75 16.95 0.97
C THR A 357 0.42 16.37 1.45
N ALA A 358 0.24 15.06 1.34
CA ALA A 358 -0.90 14.30 1.85
C ALA A 358 -0.43 12.94 2.38
N GLY A 359 -1.13 12.40 3.38
CA GLY A 359 -0.85 11.09 3.97
C GLY A 359 0.31 11.02 4.97
N VAL A 360 0.96 12.15 5.31
CA VAL A 360 2.08 12.17 6.28
C VAL A 360 1.59 12.70 7.63
N ASN A 361 1.35 11.79 8.56
CA ASN A 361 0.87 12.06 9.92
C ASN A 361 1.27 10.93 10.88
N PRO A 362 1.07 11.06 12.20
CA PRO A 362 1.49 10.02 13.16
C PRO A 362 0.88 8.64 12.88
N ILE A 363 -0.38 8.56 12.43
CA ILE A 363 -1.05 7.28 12.11
C ILE A 363 -0.35 6.56 10.95
N ASN A 364 0.03 7.28 9.89
CA ASN A 364 0.61 6.68 8.69
C ASN A 364 2.13 6.52 8.74
N THR A 365 2.81 7.30 9.58
CA THR A 365 4.29 7.28 9.72
C THR A 365 4.73 6.31 10.83
N PHE A 366 3.97 6.21 11.93
CA PHE A 366 4.34 5.33 13.03
C PHE A 366 3.93 3.88 12.77
N ARG A 367 4.82 2.95 13.15
CA ARG A 367 4.57 1.50 13.04
C ARG A 367 3.37 1.11 13.89
N GLY A 368 2.46 0.35 13.29
CA GLY A 368 1.29 -0.23 13.95
C GLY A 368 1.66 -1.38 14.88
N ILE A 369 1.07 -1.42 16.06
CA ILE A 369 1.35 -2.44 17.09
C ILE A 369 0.12 -3.27 17.38
N SER A 370 -1.06 -2.66 17.34
CA SER A 370 -2.31 -3.37 17.61
C SER A 370 -2.72 -4.20 16.38
N PRO A 371 -3.14 -5.47 16.58
CA PRO A 371 -3.67 -6.30 15.50
C PRO A 371 -5.07 -5.87 15.05
N LEU A 372 -5.71 -4.94 15.77
CA LEU A 372 -7.05 -4.42 15.48
C LEU A 372 -7.02 -3.16 14.61
N GLU A 373 -5.85 -2.78 14.11
CA GLU A 373 -5.64 -1.60 13.29
C GLU A 373 -6.16 -1.77 11.85
N GLY A 374 -6.51 -0.64 11.21
CA GLY A 374 -6.86 -0.58 9.80
C GLY A 374 -8.36 -0.49 9.54
N SER A 375 -8.72 0.41 8.63
CA SER A 375 -10.11 0.70 8.24
C SER A 375 -10.83 -0.46 7.56
N SER A 376 -10.09 -1.39 6.95
CA SER A 376 -10.63 -2.54 6.24
C SER A 376 -10.45 -3.89 6.96
N ASP A 377 -9.44 -4.01 7.84
CA ASP A 377 -9.05 -5.28 8.46
C ASP A 377 -9.38 -5.40 9.94
N GLY A 378 -9.37 -4.28 10.65
CA GLY A 378 -9.41 -4.24 12.09
C GLY A 378 -10.81 -4.03 12.66
N ALA A 379 -10.83 -3.40 13.83
CA ALA A 379 -12.05 -2.95 14.51
C ALA A 379 -12.95 -2.13 13.57
N ILE A 380 -14.25 -2.16 13.83
CA ILE A 380 -15.23 -1.39 13.05
C ILE A 380 -15.33 0.05 13.56
N SER A 381 -15.11 0.29 14.85
CA SER A 381 -15.09 1.65 15.39
C SER A 381 -13.76 2.36 15.09
N LEU A 382 -13.80 3.68 15.04
CA LEU A 382 -12.58 4.50 14.98
C LEU A 382 -11.76 4.36 16.28
N PHE A 383 -12.44 4.22 17.42
CA PHE A 383 -11.83 4.02 18.74
C PHE A 383 -10.93 2.78 18.79
N GLY A 384 -11.40 1.66 18.27
CA GLY A 384 -10.72 0.36 18.41
C GLY A 384 -9.43 0.22 17.60
N GLN A 385 -9.19 1.10 16.61
CA GLN A 385 -8.05 0.97 15.71
C GLN A 385 -6.73 1.29 16.40
N ARG A 386 -6.56 2.55 16.84
CA ARG A 386 -5.32 3.05 17.44
C ARG A 386 -5.64 3.96 18.61
N ASN A 387 -4.62 4.18 19.44
CA ASN A 387 -4.68 5.18 20.51
C ASN A 387 -5.05 6.56 19.92
N PRO A 388 -6.18 7.17 20.31
CA PRO A 388 -6.67 8.43 19.74
C PRO A 388 -5.67 9.61 19.82
N ILE A 389 -4.67 9.55 20.70
CA ILE A 389 -3.66 10.61 20.76
C ILE A 389 -2.82 10.69 19.48
N LEU A 390 -2.74 9.61 18.70
CA LEU A 390 -2.04 9.61 17.41
C LEU A 390 -2.79 10.39 16.32
N SER A 391 -4.08 10.65 16.51
CA SER A 391 -4.91 11.43 15.58
C SER A 391 -4.85 12.93 15.84
N ILE A 392 -4.30 13.36 16.99
CA ILE A 392 -4.26 14.77 17.39
C ILE A 392 -3.61 15.61 16.27
N GLY A 393 -4.24 16.73 15.96
CA GLY A 393 -3.71 17.72 15.04
C GLY A 393 -4.23 17.68 13.61
N ASN A 394 -5.06 16.69 13.21
CA ASN A 394 -5.59 16.56 11.85
C ASN A 394 -4.52 16.65 10.74
N GLY A 395 -3.30 16.18 11.01
CA GLY A 395 -2.18 16.33 10.10
C GLY A 395 -2.42 15.68 8.73
N THR A 396 -2.17 16.41 7.66
CA THR A 396 -2.34 15.92 6.27
C THR A 396 -1.00 15.73 5.58
N GLY A 397 -0.05 16.65 5.73
CA GLY A 397 1.25 16.59 5.06
C GLY A 397 2.40 17.11 5.91
N GLY A 398 3.61 16.70 5.57
CA GLY A 398 4.83 17.05 6.28
C GLY A 398 5.99 16.10 6.00
N ILE A 399 6.81 15.85 7.01
CA ILE A 399 8.03 15.05 6.94
C ILE A 399 8.12 14.10 8.13
N GLY A 400 8.67 12.91 7.93
CA GLY A 400 8.94 11.97 8.99
C GLY A 400 10.14 11.08 8.68
N PHE A 401 10.51 10.27 9.66
CA PHE A 401 11.56 9.28 9.52
C PHE A 401 11.20 8.00 10.29
N ASP A 402 11.78 6.88 9.86
CA ASP A 402 11.80 5.61 10.57
C ASP A 402 13.23 5.11 10.64
N TRP A 403 13.78 5.08 11.86
CA TRP A 403 15.15 4.66 12.12
C TRP A 403 15.14 3.31 12.86
N GLN A 404 15.59 2.27 12.18
CA GLN A 404 15.78 0.95 12.77
C GLN A 404 17.14 0.89 13.48
N ILE A 405 17.15 1.24 14.77
CA ILE A 405 18.36 1.24 15.60
C ILE A 405 18.92 -0.19 15.75
N SER A 406 18.03 -1.18 15.86
CA SER A 406 18.35 -2.60 15.86
C SER A 406 17.15 -3.42 15.37
N ASP A 407 17.29 -4.73 15.23
CA ASP A 407 16.20 -5.63 14.85
C ASP A 407 14.98 -5.60 15.78
N ARG A 408 15.14 -5.08 17.01
CA ARG A 408 14.09 -5.03 18.04
C ARG A 408 13.75 -3.63 18.53
N ILE A 409 14.43 -2.60 18.03
CA ILE A 409 14.26 -1.22 18.49
C ILE A 409 14.21 -0.31 17.26
N SER A 410 13.13 0.44 17.13
CA SER A 410 12.98 1.46 16.09
C SER A 410 12.47 2.77 16.67
N LEU A 411 13.00 3.88 16.15
CA LEU A 411 12.59 5.23 16.49
C LEU A 411 11.96 5.87 15.25
N GLN A 412 10.68 6.21 15.35
CA GLN A 412 9.97 6.99 14.35
C GLN A 412 9.80 8.44 14.80
N GLY A 413 9.83 9.36 13.86
CA GLY A 413 9.49 10.76 14.10
C GLY A 413 8.65 11.34 12.97
N VAL A 414 7.80 12.31 13.27
CA VAL A 414 6.95 12.96 12.28
C VAL A 414 6.70 14.42 12.66
N TYR A 415 6.65 15.27 11.66
CA TYR A 415 6.10 16.62 11.70
C TYR A 415 5.02 16.70 10.63
N SER A 416 3.83 17.15 10.99
CA SER A 416 2.67 17.21 10.11
C SER A 416 1.86 18.47 10.36
N ALA A 417 1.49 19.17 9.29
CA ALA A 417 0.59 20.32 9.32
C ALA A 417 -0.78 19.92 8.80
N GLU A 418 -1.84 20.57 9.30
CA GLU A 418 -3.22 20.30 8.83
C GLU A 418 -3.44 20.81 7.41
N ILE A 419 -2.95 22.01 7.10
CA ILE A 419 -3.11 22.66 5.79
C ILE A 419 -1.75 23.16 5.27
N PRO A 420 -0.81 22.24 4.93
CA PRO A 420 0.55 22.60 4.53
C PRO A 420 0.61 23.42 3.24
N SER A 421 -0.42 23.29 2.38
CA SER A 421 -0.50 23.96 1.08
C SER A 421 -0.99 25.41 1.15
N PHE A 422 -1.42 25.90 2.31
CA PHE A 422 -2.01 27.23 2.43
C PHE A 422 -0.92 28.32 2.37
N PRO A 423 -0.91 29.20 1.34
CA PRO A 423 0.08 30.26 1.21
C PRO A 423 -0.31 31.55 1.95
N GLY A 424 -1.50 31.57 2.57
CA GLY A 424 -2.11 32.76 3.18
C GLY A 424 -1.58 33.06 4.58
N ASP A 425 -2.46 33.53 5.46
CA ASP A 425 -2.11 33.84 6.84
C ASP A 425 -1.50 32.63 7.57
N THR A 426 -0.26 32.81 8.03
CA THR A 426 0.47 31.85 8.86
C THR A 426 -0.25 31.49 10.17
N LYS A 427 -1.29 32.21 10.59
CA LYS A 427 -2.14 31.81 11.72
C LYS A 427 -3.20 30.78 11.35
N GLN A 428 -3.51 30.62 10.07
CA GLN A 428 -4.58 29.74 9.57
C GLN A 428 -4.03 28.45 8.94
N GLY A 429 -2.82 28.48 8.38
CA GLY A 429 -2.19 27.30 7.79
C GLY A 429 -0.77 27.55 7.33
N GLY A 430 -0.28 26.67 6.45
CA GLY A 430 1.11 26.61 6.03
C GLY A 430 1.90 25.56 6.82
N LEU A 431 3.19 25.43 6.53
CA LEU A 431 4.00 24.36 7.13
C LEU A 431 4.20 24.55 8.64
N PHE A 432 4.41 25.78 9.10
CA PHE A 432 4.64 26.11 10.51
C PHE A 432 3.51 26.95 11.13
N GLY A 433 2.45 27.15 10.36
CA GLY A 433 1.34 28.02 10.68
C GLY A 433 0.04 27.25 10.87
N GLY A 434 -0.92 27.86 11.57
CA GLY A 434 -2.17 27.18 11.94
C GLY A 434 -1.91 25.96 12.82
N ARG A 435 -2.67 24.88 12.59
CA ARG A 435 -2.53 23.63 13.35
C ARG A 435 -1.40 22.75 12.79
N TYR A 436 -0.49 22.34 13.66
CA TYR A 436 0.58 21.40 13.34
C TYR A 436 0.90 20.49 14.52
N THR A 437 1.48 19.33 14.21
CA THR A 437 1.82 18.30 15.19
C THR A 437 3.20 17.73 14.90
N ALA A 438 4.03 17.64 15.94
CA ALA A 438 5.30 16.96 15.93
C ALA A 438 5.23 15.78 16.90
N GLY A 439 5.77 14.63 16.53
CA GLY A 439 5.74 13.47 17.42
C GLY A 439 6.89 12.52 17.18
N ALA A 440 7.12 11.66 18.17
CA ALA A 440 8.05 10.55 18.09
C ALA A 440 7.42 9.28 18.68
N GLN A 441 7.76 8.13 18.11
CA GLN A 441 7.40 6.82 18.63
C GLN A 441 8.65 5.96 18.78
N LEU A 442 8.83 5.38 19.95
CA LEU A 442 9.80 4.32 20.20
C LEU A 442 9.06 2.99 20.17
N SER A 443 9.36 2.15 19.18
CA SER A 443 8.81 0.80 19.07
C SER A 443 9.87 -0.22 19.50
N LEU A 444 9.45 -1.11 20.40
CA LEU A 444 10.27 -2.10 21.09
C LEU A 444 9.63 -3.48 20.93
N ALA A 445 10.41 -4.45 20.48
CA ALA A 445 10.03 -5.86 20.44
C ALA A 445 10.94 -6.67 21.40
N PRO A 446 10.75 -6.57 22.73
CA PRO A 446 11.64 -7.21 23.71
C PRO A 446 11.72 -8.74 23.53
N THR A 447 10.65 -9.35 23.04
CA THR A 447 10.58 -10.77 22.66
C THR A 447 9.89 -10.91 21.31
N ASN A 448 9.92 -12.11 20.71
CA ASN A 448 9.22 -12.35 19.43
C ASN A 448 7.69 -12.26 19.54
N ASN A 449 7.15 -12.21 20.77
CA ASN A 449 5.72 -12.29 21.06
C ASN A 449 5.16 -11.03 21.72
N ILE A 450 5.99 -10.03 22.03
CA ILE A 450 5.58 -8.81 22.71
C ILE A 450 6.08 -7.62 21.90
N ASP A 451 5.14 -6.79 21.48
CA ASP A 451 5.38 -5.55 20.77
C ASP A 451 4.88 -4.38 21.64
N ILE A 452 5.73 -3.37 21.80
CA ILE A 452 5.47 -2.19 22.64
C ILE A 452 5.75 -0.95 21.81
N GLY A 453 4.89 0.06 21.93
CA GLY A 453 5.11 1.41 21.40
C GLY A 453 4.93 2.41 22.51
N VAL A 454 5.86 3.34 22.61
CA VAL A 454 5.75 4.52 23.45
C VAL A 454 5.80 5.72 22.54
N HIS A 455 4.80 6.58 22.60
CA HIS A 455 4.66 7.72 21.70
C HIS A 455 4.44 9.01 22.46
N TYR A 456 5.08 10.07 21.98
CA TYR A 456 4.96 11.44 22.47
C TYR A 456 4.61 12.35 21.31
N LEU A 457 3.62 13.22 21.50
CA LEU A 457 3.16 14.18 20.51
C LEU A 457 3.07 15.57 21.14
N TYR A 458 3.52 16.56 20.40
CA TYR A 458 3.28 17.97 20.62
C TYR A 458 2.38 18.48 19.50
N SER A 459 1.31 19.19 19.83
CA SER A 459 0.42 19.79 18.85
C SER A 459 0.10 21.24 19.22
N HIS A 460 0.20 22.13 18.24
CA HIS A 460 -0.30 23.48 18.34
C HIS A 460 -1.64 23.55 17.61
N SER A 461 -2.68 24.08 18.25
CA SER A 461 -4.01 24.23 17.68
C SER A 461 -4.54 25.64 17.91
N PRO A 462 -4.99 26.38 16.87
CA PRO A 462 -5.38 27.78 17.00
C PRO A 462 -6.80 28.02 17.54
N ASP A 463 -7.63 26.98 17.68
CA ASP A 463 -9.09 27.07 17.84
C ASP A 463 -9.66 26.27 19.02
N GLY A 464 -8.82 25.76 19.93
CA GLY A 464 -9.26 25.01 21.10
C GLY A 464 -9.76 23.59 20.81
N LEU A 465 -9.55 23.06 19.59
CA LEU A 465 -9.84 21.68 19.24
C LEU A 465 -8.57 20.82 19.19
N LEU A 466 -8.63 19.60 19.71
CA LEU A 466 -7.53 18.61 19.65
C LEU A 466 -7.37 17.99 18.27
N GLY A 467 -8.47 17.81 17.53
CA GLY A 467 -8.45 17.03 16.28
C GLY A 467 -8.27 15.52 16.49
N SER A 468 -8.52 14.97 17.68
CA SER A 468 -8.44 13.52 17.94
C SER A 468 -9.50 12.70 17.15
N GLY A 469 -10.57 13.37 16.70
CA GLY A 469 -11.66 12.76 15.94
C GLY A 469 -12.64 11.91 16.77
N ILE A 470 -12.37 11.70 18.05
CA ILE A 470 -13.19 10.90 18.97
C ILE A 470 -13.02 11.35 20.43
N GLY A 471 -14.08 11.21 21.23
CA GLY A 471 -14.16 11.62 22.63
C GLY A 471 -14.22 13.14 22.80
N ASP A 472 -13.88 13.63 23.99
CA ASP A 472 -13.68 15.05 24.27
C ASP A 472 -12.53 15.60 23.42
N SER A 473 -12.89 16.17 22.27
CA SER A 473 -11.96 16.82 21.34
C SER A 473 -11.97 18.34 21.48
N GLN A 474 -12.94 18.90 22.19
CA GLN A 474 -13.08 20.33 22.44
C GLN A 474 -12.57 20.67 23.84
N LEU A 475 -11.61 21.58 23.93
CA LEU A 475 -10.90 21.89 25.18
C LEU A 475 -11.51 23.05 25.96
N ILE A 476 -12.21 23.95 25.28
CA ILE A 476 -12.76 25.18 25.83
C ILE A 476 -14.26 25.27 25.51
N SER A 477 -15.03 26.00 26.32
CA SER A 477 -16.47 26.23 26.12
C SER A 477 -16.79 26.61 24.66
N PRO A 478 -17.85 26.05 24.05
CA PRO A 478 -18.25 26.37 22.68
C PRO A 478 -18.72 27.82 22.49
N PHE A 479 -18.96 28.53 23.58
CA PHE A 479 -19.37 29.93 23.58
C PHE A 479 -18.19 30.89 23.84
N ALA A 480 -17.00 30.37 24.12
CA ALA A 480 -15.80 31.18 24.28
C ALA A 480 -15.18 31.54 22.93
N ASP A 481 -14.41 32.64 22.90
CA ASP A 481 -13.61 33.00 21.74
C ASP A 481 -12.56 31.92 21.43
N ALA A 482 -12.30 31.70 20.14
CA ALA A 482 -11.29 30.77 19.68
C ALA A 482 -9.93 31.08 20.34
N THR A 483 -9.40 30.09 21.06
CA THR A 483 -8.17 30.24 21.84
C THR A 483 -7.15 29.21 21.38
N ALA A 484 -5.91 29.63 21.17
CA ALA A 484 -4.84 28.74 20.81
C ALA A 484 -4.35 27.90 22.01
N PHE A 485 -4.14 26.60 21.79
CA PHE A 485 -3.62 25.65 22.78
C PHE A 485 -2.35 24.97 22.27
N ASN A 486 -1.41 24.78 23.19
CA ASN A 486 -0.27 23.89 23.04
C ASN A 486 -0.57 22.62 23.82
N THR A 487 -0.58 21.49 23.11
CA THR A 487 -0.95 20.19 23.65
C THR A 487 0.25 19.27 23.65
N GLN A 488 0.50 18.62 24.78
CA GLN A 488 1.47 17.54 24.92
C GLN A 488 0.70 16.26 25.23
N ALA A 489 0.92 15.22 24.44
CA ALA A 489 0.28 13.92 24.63
C ALA A 489 1.36 12.83 24.74
N ILE A 490 1.21 11.95 25.72
CA ILE A 490 2.04 10.77 25.92
C ILE A 490 1.14 9.55 25.97
N GLY A 491 1.59 8.46 25.34
CA GLY A 491 0.86 7.22 25.38
C GLY A 491 1.74 6.02 25.13
N ALA A 492 1.15 4.86 25.37
CA ALA A 492 1.76 3.59 25.09
C ALA A 492 0.75 2.60 24.54
N THR A 493 1.23 1.66 23.74
CA THR A 493 0.49 0.54 23.18
C THR A 493 1.29 -0.72 23.42
N VAL A 494 0.63 -1.79 23.88
CA VAL A 494 1.23 -3.11 24.08
C VAL A 494 0.38 -4.16 23.39
N ALA A 495 1.02 -5.04 22.63
CA ALA A 495 0.40 -6.23 22.07
C ALA A 495 1.23 -7.46 22.46
N TRP A 496 0.57 -8.46 23.03
CA TRP A 496 1.15 -9.70 23.49
C TRP A 496 0.48 -10.90 22.80
N ARG A 497 1.26 -11.57 21.97
CA ARG A 497 0.89 -12.82 21.31
C ARG A 497 1.13 -13.99 22.25
N ILE A 498 0.10 -14.36 23.00
CA ILE A 498 0.14 -15.52 23.92
C ILE A 498 0.37 -16.80 23.12
N ASN A 499 -0.37 -16.96 22.02
CA ASN A 499 -0.22 -18.06 21.08
C ASN A 499 -0.67 -17.61 19.67
N PRO A 500 -0.52 -18.43 18.61
CA PRO A 500 -0.92 -18.04 17.24
C PRO A 500 -2.39 -17.66 17.06
N ASN A 501 -3.28 -18.03 18.00
CA ASN A 501 -4.72 -17.84 17.91
C ASN A 501 -5.27 -16.88 18.99
N LEU A 502 -4.41 -16.32 19.84
CA LEU A 502 -4.80 -15.41 20.92
C LEU A 502 -3.74 -14.33 21.11
N GLN A 503 -4.16 -13.07 20.96
CA GLN A 503 -3.38 -11.90 21.30
C GLN A 503 -4.14 -11.03 22.30
N LEU A 504 -3.48 -10.61 23.36
CA LEU A 504 -4.01 -9.65 24.32
C LEU A 504 -3.22 -8.35 24.19
N GLY A 505 -3.86 -7.24 24.46
CA GLY A 505 -3.14 -5.98 24.45
C GLY A 505 -4.00 -4.82 24.88
N GLY A 506 -3.47 -3.63 24.70
CA GLY A 506 -4.17 -2.41 25.02
C GLY A 506 -3.29 -1.20 24.78
N TRP A 507 -3.89 -0.04 24.94
CA TRP A 507 -3.19 1.23 24.90
C TRP A 507 -3.75 2.20 25.92
N GLY A 508 -2.96 3.20 26.27
CA GLY A 508 -3.33 4.28 27.18
C GLY A 508 -2.70 5.60 26.73
N GLY A 509 -3.39 6.70 27.00
CA GLY A 509 -2.97 8.05 26.65
C GLY A 509 -3.30 9.05 27.75
N PHE A 510 -2.38 9.99 27.94
CA PHE A 510 -2.56 11.19 28.76
C PHE A 510 -2.18 12.41 27.93
N THR A 511 -3.04 13.42 27.96
CA THR A 511 -2.89 14.65 27.18
C THR A 511 -3.02 15.84 28.11
N SER A 512 -2.10 16.79 28.05
CA SER A 512 -2.15 18.06 28.76
C SER A 512 -2.09 19.22 27.77
N SER A 513 -3.13 20.04 27.76
CA SER A 513 -3.31 21.18 26.86
C SER A 513 -3.27 22.48 27.65
N LYS A 514 -2.40 23.40 27.25
CA LYS A 514 -2.24 24.72 27.87
C LYS A 514 -2.59 25.83 26.88
N PRO A 515 -3.49 26.77 27.24
CA PRO A 515 -3.82 27.90 26.39
C PRO A 515 -2.65 28.90 26.33
N PHE A 516 -2.51 29.63 25.23
CA PHE A 516 -1.42 30.59 25.04
C PHE A 516 -1.62 31.91 25.82
N ASN A 517 -2.85 32.41 25.87
CA ASN A 517 -3.21 33.73 26.43
C ASN A 517 -4.07 33.65 27.70
N LEU A 518 -4.24 32.46 28.27
CA LEU A 518 -5.04 32.25 29.47
C LEU A 518 -4.22 31.48 30.50
N SER A 519 -4.61 31.55 31.76
CA SER A 519 -4.11 30.66 32.79
C SER A 519 -4.82 29.31 32.74
N GLY A 520 -4.24 28.31 33.42
CA GLY A 520 -4.84 26.98 33.56
C GLY A 520 -4.38 25.97 32.52
N SER A 521 -4.97 24.78 32.59
CA SER A 521 -4.72 23.67 31.68
C SER A 521 -5.93 22.75 31.60
N VAL A 522 -6.01 21.98 30.52
CA VAL A 522 -7.00 20.92 30.31
C VAL A 522 -6.26 19.61 30.19
N GLU A 523 -6.63 18.63 31.00
CA GLU A 523 -6.04 17.30 31.04
C GLU A 523 -7.07 16.26 30.61
N THR A 524 -6.65 15.39 29.69
CA THR A 524 -7.49 14.36 29.08
C THR A 524 -6.83 12.99 29.22
N THR A 525 -7.64 11.96 29.50
CA THR A 525 -7.18 10.57 29.57
C THR A 525 -7.99 9.66 28.65
N ASN A 526 -7.35 8.63 28.12
CA ASN A 526 -7.99 7.58 27.34
C ASN A 526 -7.27 6.25 27.53
N TRP A 527 -7.99 5.14 27.42
CA TRP A 527 -7.40 3.80 27.49
C TRP A 527 -8.30 2.78 26.83
N MET A 528 -7.72 1.65 26.42
CA MET A 528 -8.45 0.50 25.90
C MET A 528 -7.65 -0.78 26.16
N VAL A 529 -8.35 -1.87 26.41
CA VAL A 529 -7.80 -3.22 26.42
C VAL A 529 -8.58 -4.10 25.45
N PHE A 530 -7.89 -5.06 24.84
CA PHE A 530 -8.48 -5.95 23.85
C PHE A 530 -8.00 -7.39 23.97
N ALA A 531 -8.85 -8.28 23.47
CA ALA A 531 -8.53 -9.65 23.11
C ALA A 531 -8.81 -9.84 21.62
N ALA A 532 -7.78 -10.21 20.87
CA ALA A 532 -7.87 -10.55 19.46
C ALA A 532 -7.69 -12.07 19.28
N PHE A 533 -8.48 -12.65 18.41
CA PHE A 533 -8.51 -14.08 18.13
C PHE A 533 -8.21 -14.31 16.64
N PRO A 534 -6.94 -14.31 16.23
CA PRO A 534 -6.56 -14.74 14.90
C PRO A 534 -6.98 -16.19 14.65
N ASN A 535 -7.39 -16.49 13.41
CA ASN A 535 -7.84 -17.81 12.99
C ASN A 535 -9.07 -18.34 13.76
N LEU A 536 -9.92 -17.43 14.26
CA LEU A 536 -11.13 -17.82 15.00
C LEU A 536 -12.12 -18.55 14.07
N LEU A 537 -12.44 -19.80 14.42
CA LEU A 537 -13.25 -20.76 13.66
C LEU A 537 -12.60 -21.27 12.36
N ARG A 538 -11.93 -20.41 11.58
CA ARG A 538 -11.22 -20.80 10.34
C ARG A 538 -9.92 -20.00 10.17
N PRO A 539 -8.89 -20.57 9.53
CA PRO A 539 -7.67 -19.84 9.17
C PRO A 539 -7.97 -18.55 8.37
N GLY A 540 -7.26 -17.46 8.67
CA GLY A 540 -7.44 -16.14 8.04
C GLY A 540 -8.49 -15.24 8.70
N ASN A 541 -9.44 -15.82 9.45
CA ASN A 541 -10.47 -15.05 10.15
C ASN A 541 -9.89 -14.32 11.36
N LEU A 542 -10.56 -13.24 11.79
CA LEU A 542 -10.16 -12.47 12.96
C LEU A 542 -11.39 -12.13 13.80
N GLY A 543 -11.41 -12.57 15.06
CA GLY A 543 -12.36 -12.07 16.05
C GLY A 543 -11.70 -11.03 16.96
N GLY A 544 -12.46 -10.05 17.44
CA GLY A 544 -11.97 -9.08 18.41
C GLY A 544 -13.03 -8.70 19.43
N VAL A 545 -12.61 -8.57 20.68
CA VAL A 545 -13.38 -7.95 21.76
C VAL A 545 -12.52 -6.88 22.40
N LEU A 546 -13.06 -5.69 22.60
CA LEU A 546 -12.36 -4.59 23.24
C LEU A 546 -13.26 -3.81 24.18
N VAL A 547 -12.65 -3.24 25.22
CA VAL A 547 -13.29 -2.34 26.16
C VAL A 547 -12.36 -1.18 26.49
N GLY A 548 -12.90 0.03 26.57
CA GLY A 548 -12.09 1.19 26.90
C GLY A 548 -12.87 2.46 27.13
N GLN A 549 -12.14 3.52 27.45
CA GLN A 549 -12.62 4.87 27.64
C GLN A 549 -12.11 5.76 26.51
N PRO A 550 -12.99 6.34 25.68
CA PRO A 550 -12.65 7.44 24.79
C PRO A 550 -11.99 8.61 25.54
N PRO A 551 -11.28 9.52 24.84
CA PRO A 551 -10.71 10.72 25.45
C PRO A 551 -11.71 11.46 26.34
N LYS A 552 -11.41 11.56 27.64
CA LYS A 552 -12.20 12.23 28.67
C LYS A 552 -11.41 13.34 29.32
N ILE A 553 -11.97 14.55 29.39
CA ILE A 553 -11.38 15.63 30.21
C ILE A 553 -11.53 15.29 31.69
N THR A 554 -10.41 14.99 32.35
CA THR A 554 -10.34 14.64 33.77
C THR A 554 -10.10 15.84 34.67
N SER A 555 -9.52 16.91 34.13
CA SER A 555 -9.27 18.15 34.86
C SER A 555 -9.23 19.32 33.88
N SER A 556 -9.92 20.41 34.21
CA SER A 556 -9.85 21.68 33.49
C SER A 556 -9.75 22.79 34.51
N THR A 557 -8.69 23.59 34.44
CA THR A 557 -8.40 24.68 35.38
C THR A 557 -8.38 26.05 34.69
N LEU A 558 -9.07 26.15 33.56
CA LEU A 558 -9.24 27.41 32.85
C LEU A 558 -10.02 28.42 33.72
N PRO A 559 -9.94 29.73 33.44
CA PRO A 559 -10.77 30.73 34.10
C PRO A 559 -12.27 30.38 34.03
N GLU A 560 -13.03 30.82 35.03
CA GLU A 560 -14.47 30.61 35.06
C GLU A 560 -15.16 31.12 33.80
N GLY A 561 -16.17 30.39 33.33
CA GLY A 561 -16.86 30.63 32.06
C GLY A 561 -16.19 30.02 30.83
N LEU A 562 -14.93 29.58 30.93
CA LEU A 562 -14.18 29.04 29.78
C LEU A 562 -14.03 27.52 29.80
N ASN A 563 -14.17 26.87 30.95
CA ASN A 563 -14.06 25.41 31.02
C ASN A 563 -15.16 24.74 30.19
N PHE A 564 -14.78 23.78 29.36
CA PHE A 564 -15.73 22.93 28.65
C PHE A 564 -16.51 22.01 29.61
N PRO A 565 -15.89 21.37 30.62
CA PRO A 565 -16.66 20.78 31.72
C PRO A 565 -17.49 21.84 32.44
N ASN A 566 -18.73 21.49 32.81
CA ASN A 566 -19.67 22.36 33.53
C ASN A 566 -19.95 23.72 32.86
N PHE A 567 -19.76 23.84 31.54
CA PHE A 567 -19.98 25.10 30.83
C PHE A 567 -21.43 25.60 30.92
N SER A 568 -22.41 24.69 31.07
CA SER A 568 -23.82 24.99 31.35
C SER A 568 -24.04 25.64 32.73
N ASP A 569 -23.16 25.37 33.69
CA ASP A 569 -23.22 25.80 35.09
C ASP A 569 -22.11 26.79 35.42
N GLY A 570 -21.79 27.67 34.47
CA GLY A 570 -20.82 28.75 34.64
C GLY A 570 -19.37 28.39 34.31
N GLY A 571 -19.10 27.18 33.79
CA GLY A 571 -17.78 26.77 33.31
C GLY A 571 -16.73 26.80 34.41
N THR A 572 -17.04 26.19 35.56
CA THR A 572 -16.15 26.13 36.72
C THR A 572 -15.03 25.12 36.52
N ALA A 573 -13.87 25.39 37.14
CA ALA A 573 -12.72 24.51 37.07
C ALA A 573 -13.05 23.12 37.63
N SER A 574 -13.03 22.10 36.77
CA SER A 574 -13.49 20.74 37.06
C SER A 574 -13.12 19.78 35.92
N GLY A 575 -13.31 18.48 36.13
CA GLY A 575 -13.33 17.48 35.07
C GLY A 575 -14.75 16.99 34.80
N ARG A 576 -14.91 16.16 33.76
CA ARG A 576 -16.17 15.42 33.53
C ARG A 576 -16.44 14.48 34.71
N SER A 577 -17.63 14.60 35.32
CA SER A 577 -18.06 13.75 36.44
C SER A 577 -18.22 12.30 36.01
N ASP A 578 -18.92 12.06 34.90
CA ASP A 578 -19.22 10.71 34.43
C ASP A 578 -18.18 10.20 33.44
N THR A 579 -18.28 8.93 33.09
CA THR A 579 -17.29 8.26 32.24
C THR A 579 -18.01 7.43 31.19
N SER A 580 -17.54 7.54 29.95
CA SER A 580 -18.04 6.73 28.85
C SER A 580 -17.24 5.46 28.75
N ILE A 581 -17.93 4.33 28.59
CA ILE A 581 -17.30 3.03 28.37
C ILE A 581 -17.72 2.52 27.00
N HIS A 582 -16.74 2.30 26.13
CA HIS A 582 -16.89 1.70 24.82
C HIS A 582 -16.65 0.19 24.95
N VAL A 583 -17.61 -0.62 24.51
CA VAL A 583 -17.46 -2.08 24.40
C VAL A 583 -17.75 -2.47 22.96
N GLU A 584 -16.84 -3.21 22.33
CA GLU A 584 -17.00 -3.65 20.95
C GLU A 584 -16.68 -5.12 20.78
N VAL A 585 -17.46 -5.76 19.90
CA VAL A 585 -17.21 -7.10 19.39
C VAL A 585 -17.33 -7.09 17.88
N PHE A 586 -16.41 -7.74 17.20
CA PHE A 586 -16.47 -7.91 15.75
C PHE A 586 -15.89 -9.27 15.33
N TYR A 587 -16.30 -9.69 14.12
CA TYR A 587 -15.79 -10.93 13.52
C TYR A 587 -15.57 -10.72 12.03
N ARG A 588 -14.31 -10.74 11.58
CA ARG A 588 -13.93 -10.73 10.17
C ARG A 588 -13.86 -12.15 9.65
N ALA A 589 -14.83 -12.53 8.84
CA ALA A 589 -14.82 -13.74 8.03
C ALA A 589 -14.10 -13.49 6.71
N GLN A 590 -12.92 -14.08 6.54
CA GLN A 590 -12.19 -14.09 5.27
C GLN A 590 -12.84 -15.13 4.35
N LEU A 591 -13.49 -14.67 3.28
CA LEU A 591 -14.20 -15.53 2.34
C LEU A 591 -13.29 -16.04 1.22
N SER A 592 -12.34 -15.20 0.80
CA SER A 592 -11.24 -15.50 -0.12
C SER A 592 -10.07 -14.57 0.18
N ASP A 593 -8.94 -14.68 -0.50
CA ASP A 593 -7.79 -13.78 -0.31
C ASP A 593 -8.13 -12.30 -0.58
N ASN A 594 -9.16 -12.06 -1.40
CA ASN A 594 -9.56 -10.73 -1.85
C ASN A 594 -10.84 -10.20 -1.18
N ILE A 595 -11.59 -11.03 -0.46
CA ILE A 595 -12.93 -10.67 0.05
C ILE A 595 -13.05 -11.03 1.53
N ALA A 596 -13.42 -10.04 2.35
CA ALA A 596 -13.73 -10.23 3.76
C ALA A 596 -15.09 -9.62 4.11
N LEU A 597 -15.81 -10.26 5.03
CA LEU A 597 -17.06 -9.77 5.59
C LEU A 597 -16.92 -9.63 7.11
N THR A 598 -17.18 -8.44 7.63
CA THR A 598 -16.98 -8.08 9.04
C THR A 598 -18.28 -7.54 9.65
N PRO A 599 -19.14 -8.40 10.20
CA PRO A 599 -20.12 -7.96 11.18
C PRO A 599 -19.42 -7.45 12.45
N GLY A 600 -19.93 -6.35 12.99
CA GLY A 600 -19.52 -5.84 14.29
C GLY A 600 -20.64 -5.06 14.97
N LEU A 601 -20.53 -4.98 16.30
CA LEU A 601 -21.43 -4.27 17.18
C LEU A 601 -20.59 -3.61 18.27
N PHE A 602 -20.87 -2.35 18.55
CA PHE A 602 -20.34 -1.69 19.73
C PHE A 602 -21.40 -0.89 20.47
N VAL A 603 -21.19 -0.78 21.78
CA VAL A 603 -22.04 -0.07 22.71
C VAL A 603 -21.19 0.95 23.46
N ILE A 604 -21.72 2.16 23.57
CA ILE A 604 -21.11 3.25 24.31
C ILE A 604 -22.07 3.61 25.44
N PHE A 605 -21.66 3.29 26.65
CA PHE A 605 -22.37 3.70 27.86
C PHE A 605 -22.03 5.15 28.16
N ASN A 606 -23.04 5.93 28.57
CA ASN A 606 -22.90 7.33 28.97
C ASN A 606 -22.14 8.17 27.91
N PRO A 607 -22.58 8.21 26.64
CA PRO A 607 -21.88 8.96 25.59
C PRO A 607 -21.67 10.43 26.01
N ASP A 608 -20.59 11.03 25.53
CA ASP A 608 -20.12 12.38 25.92
C ASP A 608 -19.85 12.55 27.43
N HIS A 609 -19.52 11.45 28.11
CA HIS A 609 -19.21 11.43 29.54
C HIS A 609 -20.33 12.04 30.39
N ASN A 610 -21.58 11.70 30.07
CA ASN A 610 -22.78 12.12 30.81
C ASN A 610 -23.65 10.89 31.10
N ALA A 611 -23.91 10.60 32.38
CA ALA A 611 -24.73 9.46 32.79
C ALA A 611 -26.24 9.65 32.54
N ALA A 612 -26.69 10.88 32.23
CA ALA A 612 -28.06 11.14 31.80
C ALA A 612 -28.33 10.67 30.36
N ASN A 613 -27.29 10.39 29.57
CA ASN A 613 -27.41 9.97 28.19
C ASN A 613 -27.69 8.48 28.07
N ASP A 614 -28.63 8.12 27.20
CA ASP A 614 -28.89 6.73 26.84
C ASP A 614 -27.66 6.07 26.19
N ALA A 615 -27.51 4.77 26.42
CA ALA A 615 -26.46 3.99 25.79
C ALA A 615 -26.61 3.98 24.26
N LEU A 616 -25.54 4.32 23.55
CA LEU A 616 -25.49 4.30 22.09
C LEU A 616 -25.04 2.94 21.60
N VAL A 617 -25.84 2.31 20.76
CA VAL A 617 -25.57 1.02 20.12
C VAL A 617 -25.38 1.25 18.63
N VAL A 618 -24.24 0.82 18.10
CA VAL A 618 -23.89 0.93 16.68
C VAL A 618 -23.61 -0.45 16.13
N GLY A 619 -24.37 -0.84 15.10
CA GLY A 619 -24.16 -2.08 14.36
C GLY A 619 -23.71 -1.78 12.93
N ALA A 620 -22.73 -2.54 12.45
CA ALA A 620 -22.27 -2.44 11.07
C ALA A 620 -21.92 -3.82 10.48
N LEU A 621 -22.19 -3.98 9.19
CA LEU A 621 -21.72 -5.09 8.38
C LEU A 621 -20.85 -4.53 7.25
N ARG A 622 -19.53 -4.68 7.40
CA ARG A 622 -18.52 -4.19 6.45
C ARG A 622 -18.08 -5.31 5.51
N ALA A 623 -18.34 -5.17 4.22
CA ALA A 623 -17.74 -5.99 3.18
C ALA A 623 -16.51 -5.27 2.59
N THR A 624 -15.38 -5.97 2.49
CA THR A 624 -14.12 -5.43 1.99
C THR A 624 -13.65 -6.26 0.81
N PHE A 625 -13.34 -5.58 -0.29
CA PHE A 625 -12.75 -6.14 -1.50
C PHE A 625 -11.35 -5.57 -1.67
N ARG A 626 -10.39 -6.42 -2.05
CA ARG A 626 -8.97 -6.08 -2.26
C ARG A 626 -8.53 -6.58 -3.62
N PHE A 627 -7.85 -5.76 -4.40
CA PHE A 627 -7.41 -6.12 -5.76
C PHE A 627 -6.12 -5.41 -6.16
#